data_AF-A0A1V5UVP2-F1
#
_entry.id   AF-A0A1V5UVP2-F1
#
_cell.length_a   1.000
_cell.length_b   1.000
_cell.length_c   1.000
_cell.angle_alpha   90.00
_cell.angle_beta   90.00
_cell.angle_gamma   90.00
#
_symmetry.space_group_name_H-M   'P 1'
#
loop_
_entity.id
_entity.type
_entity.pdbx_description
1 polymer ?
#
loop_
_entity_poly.entity_id
_entity_poly.type
_entity_poly.pdbx_seq_one_letter_code
_entity_poly.pdbx_strand_id
1 'polypeptide(L)'
;MSNTGVLCRLNQADGSWFSHDHWTVKEHLGPGGPVLFTPERIYIASQGGPEWQGVNIIDRKSGEWIKLLPSKPAAAMVSDGKHLWLGVPSGILRINRVTEEYTFYQPDEHGGGSLVNDIIRIPGGIAFATSGNQNGILGDETKLTRNSFSVYIKKTKRWHNYKNEDREKLIRDIENGTIFYKFVAVTPGLVIYKNGKWSLIDASKGLDNSDVVTIAADDSHLYVGTARGINVLDINTLKRKDVNIHIYRSLMVPKRLISDREYLWALNHRGVFRITKRNLFLSPQ
;
A
#
# COMPACT_ATOMS: atom_id res chain seq x y z
N MET A 1 23.90 -13.34 -2.75
CA MET A 1 24.06 -11.95 -2.26
C MET A 1 22.93 -11.69 -1.28
N SER A 2 23.23 -11.46 -0.01
CA SER A 2 22.22 -11.11 0.99
C SER A 2 21.65 -9.73 0.64
N ASN A 3 20.37 -9.67 0.27
CA ASN A 3 19.65 -8.41 0.07
C ASN A 3 19.46 -7.73 1.44
N THR A 4 20.50 -7.08 1.94
CA THR A 4 20.39 -6.19 3.11
C THR A 4 19.98 -4.81 2.60
N GLY A 5 18.67 -4.55 2.64
CA GLY A 5 18.17 -3.20 2.43
C GLY A 5 18.65 -2.28 3.57
N VAL A 6 19.06 -1.07 3.22
CA VAL A 6 19.52 -0.06 4.20
C VAL A 6 18.42 0.98 4.37
N LEU A 7 18.09 1.32 5.61
CA LEU A 7 17.26 2.49 5.89
C LEU A 7 18.07 3.76 5.62
N CYS A 8 17.56 4.60 4.73
CA CYS A 8 18.16 5.88 4.39
C CYS A 8 17.15 7.02 4.60
N ARG A 9 17.64 8.21 4.96
CA ARG A 9 16.85 9.44 5.06
C ARG A 9 17.46 10.50 4.18
N LEU A 10 16.63 11.15 3.37
CA LEU A 10 17.01 12.34 2.60
C LEU A 10 16.49 13.58 3.33
N ASN A 11 17.39 14.51 3.65
CA ASN A 11 17.00 15.86 4.05
C ASN A 11 16.59 16.63 2.80
N GLN A 12 15.33 17.03 2.74
CA GLN A 12 14.78 17.72 1.58
C GLN A 12 15.31 19.16 1.43
N ALA A 13 15.78 19.78 2.53
CA ALA A 13 16.24 21.17 2.52
C ALA A 13 17.58 21.36 1.82
N ASP A 14 18.52 20.43 2.03
CA ASP A 14 19.89 20.51 1.52
C ASP A 14 20.25 19.35 0.57
N GLY A 15 19.37 18.35 0.41
CA GLY A 15 19.60 17.19 -0.44
C GLY A 15 20.56 16.16 0.14
N SER A 16 20.97 16.30 1.40
CA SER A 16 21.88 15.37 2.06
C SER A 16 21.20 14.03 2.36
N TRP A 17 21.93 12.94 2.11
CA TRP A 17 21.49 11.59 2.45
C TRP A 17 22.19 11.12 3.72
N PHE A 18 21.41 10.59 4.64
CA PHE A 18 21.86 9.93 5.86
C PHE A 18 21.60 8.42 5.70
N SER A 19 22.66 7.61 5.74
CA SER A 19 22.58 6.15 5.76
C SER A 19 22.41 5.63 7.20
N HIS A 20 22.37 4.30 7.36
CA HIS A 20 22.25 3.60 8.65
C HIS A 20 23.25 4.04 9.72
N ASP A 21 24.40 4.62 9.36
CA ASP A 21 25.45 4.98 10.34
C ASP A 21 25.04 6.14 11.27
N HIS A 22 23.98 6.88 10.91
CA HIS A 22 23.41 7.93 11.75
C HIS A 22 22.23 7.48 12.61
N TRP A 23 21.93 6.18 12.58
CA TRP A 23 20.75 5.62 13.20
C TRP A 23 21.16 4.55 14.23
N THR A 24 20.77 4.71 15.49
CA THR A 24 21.02 3.71 16.55
C THR A 24 20.24 2.40 16.36
N VAL A 25 19.46 2.27 15.28
CA VAL A 25 18.58 1.13 14.97
C VAL A 25 19.25 -0.02 14.21
N LYS A 26 20.54 0.09 13.85
CA LYS A 26 21.24 -0.93 13.05
C LYS A 26 21.20 -2.32 13.70
N GLU A 27 21.34 -2.37 15.01
CA GLU A 27 21.27 -3.60 15.79
C GLU A 27 19.85 -4.11 16.00
N HIS A 28 18.81 -3.51 15.43
CA HIS A 28 17.42 -3.94 15.67
C HIS A 28 16.59 -4.17 14.40
N LEU A 29 17.12 -3.76 13.24
CA LEU A 29 16.40 -3.83 11.97
C LEU A 29 16.85 -5.03 11.13
N GLY A 30 15.94 -5.98 11.00
CA GLY A 30 16.06 -7.09 10.04
C GLY A 30 15.66 -6.65 8.62
N PRO A 31 16.02 -7.43 7.60
CA PRO A 31 15.70 -7.13 6.21
C PRO A 31 14.19 -7.08 5.95
N GLY A 32 13.77 -6.11 5.12
CA GLY A 32 12.51 -6.11 4.39
C GLY A 32 11.23 -5.90 5.20
N GLY A 33 10.30 -5.15 4.63
CA GLY A 33 8.93 -4.96 5.13
C GLY A 33 8.41 -3.54 4.93
N PRO A 34 7.11 -3.31 5.12
CA PRO A 34 6.51 -1.99 4.99
C PRO A 34 7.02 -1.02 6.07
N VAL A 35 7.16 0.25 5.67
CA VAL A 35 7.46 1.37 6.57
C VAL A 35 6.22 2.25 6.68
N LEU A 36 5.90 2.65 7.91
CA LEU A 36 4.76 3.52 8.22
C LEU A 36 5.22 4.69 9.11
N PHE A 37 4.73 5.88 8.82
CA PHE A 37 5.03 7.09 9.57
C PHE A 37 3.80 7.59 10.32
N THR A 38 3.98 8.05 11.55
CA THR A 38 3.04 8.89 12.29
C THR A 38 3.72 10.21 12.66
N PRO A 39 3.02 11.20 13.24
CA PRO A 39 3.66 12.41 13.73
C PRO A 39 4.82 12.12 14.69
N GLU A 40 4.68 11.10 15.55
CA GLU A 40 5.63 10.81 16.63
C GLU A 40 6.57 9.63 16.37
N ARG A 41 6.22 8.70 15.48
CA ARG A 41 6.91 7.40 15.37
C ARG A 41 7.13 6.99 13.91
N ILE A 42 8.19 6.21 13.71
CA ILE A 42 8.41 5.42 12.50
C ILE A 42 8.23 3.95 12.88
N TYR A 43 7.42 3.23 12.10
CA TYR A 43 7.21 1.80 12.23
C TYR A 43 7.84 1.11 11.05
N ILE A 44 8.70 0.13 11.31
CA ILE A 44 9.36 -0.67 10.27
C ILE A 44 9.06 -2.12 10.56
N ALA A 45 8.29 -2.75 9.68
CA ALA A 45 8.18 -4.19 9.72
C ALA A 45 9.49 -4.79 9.19
N SER A 46 10.02 -5.77 9.91
CA SER A 46 11.28 -6.45 9.60
C SER A 46 11.06 -7.97 9.60
N GLN A 47 11.82 -8.67 8.76
CA GLN A 47 11.87 -10.13 8.69
C GLN A 47 13.22 -10.63 9.21
N GLY A 48 13.29 -11.93 9.54
CA GLY A 48 14.54 -12.59 9.95
C GLY A 48 14.40 -13.34 11.25
N GLY A 49 15.49 -13.40 12.03
CA GLY A 49 15.51 -14.02 13.35
C GLY A 49 14.57 -13.35 14.35
N PRO A 50 14.27 -14.04 15.48
CA PRO A 50 13.32 -13.58 16.49
C PRO A 50 13.67 -12.21 17.10
N GLU A 51 14.94 -11.81 17.03
CA GLU A 51 15.45 -10.52 17.54
C GLU A 51 15.08 -9.33 16.67
N TRP A 52 14.69 -9.57 15.41
CA TRP A 52 14.37 -8.53 14.44
C TRP A 52 12.94 -8.67 13.89
N GLN A 53 12.34 -9.84 14.00
CA GLN A 53 11.08 -10.15 13.32
C GLN A 53 9.89 -9.53 14.04
N GLY A 54 9.27 -8.56 13.38
CA GLY A 54 8.12 -7.86 13.93
C GLY A 54 8.04 -6.43 13.42
N VAL A 55 7.42 -5.56 14.21
CA VAL A 55 7.33 -4.13 13.94
C VAL A 55 8.25 -3.37 14.89
N ASN A 56 9.37 -2.89 14.35
CA ASN A 56 10.27 -1.98 15.03
C ASN A 56 9.65 -0.59 15.15
N ILE A 57 9.76 0.01 16.32
CA ILE A 57 9.28 1.35 16.62
C ILE A 57 10.47 2.24 16.88
N ILE A 58 10.51 3.37 16.17
CA ILE A 58 11.57 4.36 16.25
C ILE A 58 10.94 5.70 16.59
N ASP A 59 11.56 6.46 17.48
CA ASP A 59 11.18 7.84 17.72
C ASP A 59 11.47 8.66 16.46
N ARG A 60 10.46 9.37 15.95
CA ARG A 60 10.63 10.09 14.68
C ARG A 60 11.53 11.31 14.82
N LYS A 61 11.58 11.92 16.01
CA LYS A 61 12.32 13.15 16.27
C LYS A 61 13.79 12.86 16.55
N SER A 62 14.09 11.94 17.47
CA SER A 62 15.47 11.57 17.82
C SER A 62 16.07 10.54 16.85
N GLY A 63 15.25 9.72 16.18
CA GLY A 63 15.74 8.61 15.36
C GLY A 63 16.15 7.39 16.18
N GLU A 64 15.88 7.40 17.49
CA GLU A 64 16.25 6.32 18.40
C GLU A 64 15.28 5.14 18.31
N TRP A 65 15.83 3.93 18.33
CA TRP A 65 15.02 2.74 18.52
C TRP A 65 14.33 2.77 19.88
N ILE A 66 13.04 2.44 19.90
CA ILE A 66 12.26 2.39 21.14
C ILE A 66 12.04 0.94 21.55
N LYS A 67 11.48 0.13 20.65
CA LYS A 67 11.12 -1.28 20.92
C LYS A 67 10.74 -2.03 19.66
N LEU A 68 10.73 -3.36 19.77
CA LEU A 68 10.17 -4.30 18.81
C LEU A 68 8.82 -4.82 19.31
N LEU A 69 7.80 -4.78 18.46
CA LEU A 69 6.55 -5.52 18.65
C LEU A 69 6.64 -6.84 17.86
N PRO A 70 6.82 -8.01 18.53
CA PRO A 70 6.98 -9.28 17.83
C PRO A 70 5.77 -9.59 16.96
N SER A 71 6.00 -9.92 15.70
CA SER A 71 4.94 -10.35 14.80
C SER A 71 5.46 -11.29 13.74
N LYS A 72 4.54 -11.95 13.02
CA LYS A 72 4.87 -12.54 11.73
C LYS A 72 5.36 -11.44 10.77
N PRO A 73 6.18 -11.78 9.74
CA PRO A 73 6.54 -10.85 8.68
C PRO A 73 5.31 -10.16 8.10
N ALA A 74 5.33 -8.83 8.02
CA ALA A 74 4.24 -8.08 7.42
C ALA A 74 4.57 -7.76 5.95
N ALA A 75 3.60 -7.99 5.05
CA ALA A 75 3.67 -7.55 3.66
C ALA A 75 3.11 -6.12 3.49
N ALA A 76 2.13 -5.76 4.33
CA ALA A 76 1.49 -4.44 4.33
C ALA A 76 1.21 -3.98 5.76
N MET A 77 1.20 -2.66 5.99
CA MET A 77 0.97 -2.07 7.30
C MET A 77 0.26 -0.72 7.20
N VAL A 78 -0.74 -0.49 8.05
CA VAL A 78 -1.38 0.82 8.23
C VAL A 78 -1.69 1.10 9.70
N SER A 79 -1.72 2.37 10.10
CA SER A 79 -2.22 2.77 11.44
C SER A 79 -3.64 3.32 11.37
N ASP A 80 -4.47 2.98 12.35
CA ASP A 80 -5.82 3.53 12.55
C ASP A 80 -6.09 3.75 14.04
N GLY A 81 -6.12 5.02 14.47
CA GLY A 81 -6.31 5.37 15.88
C GLY A 81 -5.23 4.72 16.75
N LYS A 82 -5.60 3.93 17.76
CA LYS A 82 -4.63 3.19 18.60
C LYS A 82 -4.07 1.91 17.95
N HIS A 83 -4.57 1.49 16.79
CA HIS A 83 -4.24 0.19 16.21
C HIS A 83 -3.22 0.28 15.09
N LEU A 84 -2.33 -0.71 15.01
CA LEU A 84 -1.64 -1.10 13.79
C LEU A 84 -2.38 -2.28 13.17
N TRP A 85 -2.51 -2.28 11.85
CA TRP A 85 -3.03 -3.38 11.08
C TRP A 85 -1.95 -3.86 10.14
N LEU A 86 -1.67 -5.15 10.19
CA LEU A 86 -0.60 -5.82 9.49
C LEU A 86 -1.17 -6.93 8.62
N GLY A 87 -0.75 -6.95 7.37
CA GLY A 87 -1.00 -8.06 6.46
C GLY A 87 0.09 -9.09 6.68
N VAL A 88 -0.25 -10.23 7.28
CA VAL A 88 0.74 -11.26 7.66
C VAL A 88 0.41 -12.59 6.97
N PRO A 89 1.36 -13.54 6.90
CA PRO A 89 1.07 -14.88 6.42
C PRO A 89 -0.12 -15.51 7.14
N SER A 90 -1.09 -15.96 6.34
CA SER A 90 -2.32 -16.59 6.76
C SER A 90 -3.25 -15.70 7.58
N GLY A 91 -3.29 -14.38 7.33
CA GLY A 91 -4.34 -13.53 7.88
C GLY A 91 -3.96 -12.08 8.11
N ILE A 92 -4.73 -11.43 8.99
CA ILE A 92 -4.54 -10.03 9.36
C ILE A 92 -4.23 -9.97 10.85
N LEU A 93 -3.15 -9.27 11.21
CA LEU A 93 -2.80 -9.04 12.60
C LEU A 93 -3.09 -7.59 12.97
N ARG A 94 -3.86 -7.38 14.03
CA ARG A 94 -4.09 -6.06 14.60
C ARG A 94 -3.40 -5.96 15.95
N ILE A 95 -2.60 -4.93 16.13
CA ILE A 95 -1.91 -4.65 17.40
C ILE A 95 -2.46 -3.36 17.99
N ASN A 96 -2.94 -3.38 19.23
CA ASN A 96 -3.24 -2.17 19.97
C ASN A 96 -1.94 -1.58 20.51
N ARG A 97 -1.52 -0.40 20.03
CA ARG A 97 -0.22 0.20 20.37
C ARG A 97 -0.13 0.72 21.80
N VAL A 98 -1.26 0.82 22.50
CA VAL A 98 -1.33 1.31 23.88
C VAL A 98 -1.29 0.14 24.86
N THR A 99 -2.07 -0.90 24.61
CA THR A 99 -2.16 -2.08 25.49
C THR A 99 -1.24 -3.22 25.07
N GLU A 100 -0.66 -3.14 23.86
CA GLU A 100 0.13 -4.19 23.21
C GLU A 100 -0.62 -5.51 23.03
N GLU A 101 -1.96 -5.45 23.00
CA GLU A 101 -2.79 -6.62 22.71
C GLU A 101 -2.79 -6.94 21.22
N TYR A 102 -2.64 -8.22 20.90
CA TYR A 102 -2.65 -8.77 19.56
C TYR A 102 -4.00 -9.41 19.26
N THR A 103 -4.59 -9.07 18.12
CA THR A 103 -5.78 -9.76 17.60
C THR A 103 -5.45 -10.30 16.22
N PHE A 104 -5.50 -11.62 16.06
CA PHE A 104 -5.29 -12.29 14.78
C PHE A 104 -6.64 -12.62 14.14
N TYR A 105 -6.81 -12.23 12.88
CA TYR A 105 -8.01 -12.49 12.09
C TYR A 105 -7.70 -13.52 11.02
N GLN A 106 -8.33 -14.69 11.13
CA GLN A 106 -8.10 -15.81 10.23
C GLN A 106 -8.80 -15.62 8.87
N PRO A 107 -8.17 -16.08 7.77
CA PRO A 107 -8.70 -16.05 6.42
C PRO A 107 -10.10 -16.62 6.23
N ASP A 108 -10.37 -17.76 6.84
CA ASP A 108 -11.63 -18.51 6.74
C ASP A 108 -12.79 -17.81 7.47
N GLU A 109 -12.54 -17.17 8.60
CA GLU A 109 -13.53 -16.45 9.40
C GLU A 109 -13.79 -15.02 8.90
N HIS A 110 -12.77 -14.38 8.33
CA HIS A 110 -12.77 -12.95 8.04
C HIS A 110 -12.47 -12.60 6.58
N GLY A 111 -12.42 -13.62 5.72
CA GLY A 111 -12.37 -13.55 4.24
C GLY A 111 -11.15 -12.89 3.63
N GLY A 112 -10.13 -12.61 4.43
CA GLY A 112 -8.82 -12.26 3.90
C GLY A 112 -8.23 -13.50 3.24
N GLY A 113 -7.85 -13.45 1.97
CA GLY A 113 -7.06 -14.52 1.36
C GLY A 113 -5.82 -14.90 2.20
N SER A 114 -5.17 -16.00 1.86
CA SER A 114 -3.97 -16.52 2.56
C SER A 114 -2.85 -15.49 2.72
N LEU A 115 -2.85 -14.47 1.85
CA LEU A 115 -1.92 -13.34 1.84
C LEU A 115 -2.70 -12.02 1.78
N VAL A 116 -2.15 -11.00 2.44
CA VAL A 116 -2.63 -9.62 2.38
C VAL A 116 -1.55 -8.79 1.70
N ASN A 117 -1.83 -8.33 0.48
CA ASN A 117 -0.84 -7.61 -0.34
C ASN A 117 -0.78 -6.12 0.00
N ASP A 118 -1.92 -5.52 0.35
CA ASP A 118 -1.99 -4.10 0.70
C ASP A 118 -3.12 -3.83 1.69
N ILE A 119 -2.98 -2.74 2.46
CA ILE A 119 -3.97 -2.29 3.44
C ILE A 119 -4.13 -0.79 3.35
N ILE A 120 -5.36 -0.33 3.20
CA ILE A 120 -5.69 1.09 3.15
C ILE A 120 -6.76 1.45 4.18
N ARG A 121 -6.65 2.65 4.74
CA ARG A 121 -7.73 3.24 5.53
C ARG A 121 -8.84 3.72 4.59
N ILE A 122 -10.07 3.46 4.98
CA ILE A 122 -11.26 4.03 4.34
C ILE A 122 -12.10 4.75 5.40
N PRO A 123 -12.90 5.77 5.06
CA PRO A 123 -13.87 6.34 5.98
C PRO A 123 -14.79 5.24 6.53
N GLY A 124 -14.92 5.19 7.85
CA GLY A 124 -15.70 4.17 8.55
C GLY A 124 -15.07 2.77 8.67
N GLY A 125 -13.92 2.50 8.04
CA GLY A 125 -13.40 1.14 7.92
C GLY A 125 -11.91 1.02 7.58
N ILE A 126 -11.50 -0.21 7.29
CA ILE A 126 -10.17 -0.55 6.78
C ILE A 126 -10.33 -1.61 5.71
N ALA A 127 -9.64 -1.42 4.60
CA ALA A 127 -9.72 -2.26 3.43
C ALA A 127 -8.41 -3.03 3.24
N PHE A 128 -8.53 -4.30 2.86
CA PHE A 128 -7.44 -5.25 2.71
C PHE A 128 -7.51 -5.87 1.31
N ALA A 129 -6.46 -5.65 0.51
CA ALA A 129 -6.29 -6.36 -0.75
C ALA A 129 -5.65 -7.72 -0.47
N THR A 130 -6.33 -8.81 -0.79
CA THR A 130 -5.91 -10.15 -0.39
C THR A 130 -5.78 -11.09 -1.58
N SER A 131 -4.86 -12.04 -1.49
CA SER A 131 -4.57 -13.04 -2.53
C SER A 131 -4.27 -14.40 -1.93
N GLY A 132 -4.19 -15.41 -2.79
CA GLY A 132 -3.78 -16.75 -2.43
C GLY A 132 -4.93 -17.73 -2.37
N ASN A 133 -4.69 -18.91 -2.95
CA ASN A 133 -5.57 -20.06 -2.87
C ASN A 133 -5.31 -20.75 -1.53
N GLN A 134 -6.25 -20.75 -0.60
CA GLN A 134 -6.30 -21.81 0.38
C GLN A 134 -7.18 -22.91 -0.20
N ASN A 135 -6.60 -24.08 -0.47
CA ASN A 135 -7.37 -25.31 -0.61
C ASN A 135 -7.79 -25.75 0.80
N GLY A 136 -8.79 -25.08 1.37
CA GLY A 136 -9.46 -25.56 2.57
C GLY A 136 -10.49 -26.60 2.16
N ILE A 137 -10.32 -27.85 2.60
CA ILE A 137 -11.40 -28.85 2.54
C ILE A 137 -12.42 -28.47 3.63
N LEU A 138 -13.52 -27.87 3.23
CA LEU A 138 -14.72 -27.71 4.05
C LEU A 138 -15.82 -28.55 3.38
N GLY A 139 -15.84 -29.85 3.68
CA GLY A 139 -16.70 -30.82 2.98
C GLY A 139 -16.28 -31.10 1.53
N ASP A 140 -17.21 -31.62 0.73
CA ASP A 140 -17.00 -32.08 -0.66
C ASP A 140 -16.76 -30.95 -1.69
N GLU A 141 -16.70 -29.69 -1.28
CA GLU A 141 -16.47 -28.56 -2.17
C GLU A 141 -15.15 -27.85 -1.88
N THR A 142 -14.26 -27.86 -2.87
CA THR A 142 -13.03 -27.05 -2.87
C THR A 142 -13.39 -25.57 -3.07
N LYS A 143 -13.40 -24.78 -1.99
CA LYS A 143 -13.60 -23.33 -2.10
C LYS A 143 -12.31 -22.64 -2.53
N LEU A 144 -12.14 -22.46 -3.84
CA LEU A 144 -11.09 -21.61 -4.41
C LEU A 144 -11.37 -20.14 -4.09
N THR A 145 -10.67 -19.57 -3.12
CA THR A 145 -10.62 -18.12 -2.92
C THR A 145 -9.62 -17.51 -3.91
N ARG A 146 -10.10 -17.20 -5.12
CA ARG A 146 -9.32 -16.33 -6.04
C ARG A 146 -9.30 -14.92 -5.45
N ASN A 147 -8.16 -14.22 -5.61
CA ASN A 147 -7.91 -12.82 -5.22
C ASN A 147 -9.16 -12.04 -4.80
N SER A 148 -9.20 -11.60 -3.55
CA SER A 148 -10.38 -11.02 -2.91
C SER A 148 -10.04 -9.73 -2.17
N PHE A 149 -11.06 -8.94 -1.89
CA PHE A 149 -10.97 -7.72 -1.11
C PHE A 149 -11.79 -7.89 0.18
N SER A 150 -11.20 -7.58 1.32
CA SER A 150 -11.89 -7.64 2.62
C SER A 150 -11.99 -6.24 3.22
N VAL A 151 -13.10 -5.95 3.88
CA VAL A 151 -13.34 -4.66 4.53
C VAL A 151 -13.81 -4.87 5.95
N TYR A 152 -13.06 -4.32 6.89
CA TYR A 152 -13.46 -4.21 8.28
C TYR A 152 -14.21 -2.89 8.51
N ILE A 153 -15.49 -2.97 8.88
CA ILE A 153 -16.32 -1.81 9.21
C ILE A 153 -16.21 -1.52 10.70
N LYS A 154 -15.65 -0.37 11.08
CA LYS A 154 -15.33 -0.04 12.48
C LYS A 154 -16.56 0.12 13.36
N LYS A 155 -17.62 0.76 12.82
CA LYS A 155 -18.86 1.04 13.57
C LYS A 155 -19.54 -0.25 14.03
N THR A 156 -19.59 -1.25 13.16
CA THR A 156 -20.29 -2.53 13.41
C THR A 156 -19.35 -3.65 13.83
N LYS A 157 -18.03 -3.45 13.71
CA LYS A 157 -16.98 -4.45 13.89
C LYS A 157 -17.18 -5.69 13.01
N ARG A 158 -17.75 -5.51 11.81
CA ARG A 158 -18.06 -6.59 10.86
C ARG A 158 -17.12 -6.59 9.66
N TRP A 159 -16.87 -7.78 9.14
CA TRP A 159 -16.12 -8.01 7.92
C TRP A 159 -17.05 -8.16 6.72
N HIS A 160 -16.67 -7.55 5.61
CA HIS A 160 -17.31 -7.72 4.30
C HIS A 160 -16.27 -8.17 3.31
N ASN A 161 -16.56 -9.28 2.63
CA ASN A 161 -15.63 -9.95 1.75
C ASN A 161 -16.20 -9.94 0.33
N TYR A 162 -15.33 -9.59 -0.60
CA TYR A 162 -15.65 -9.42 -2.00
C TYR A 162 -14.71 -10.31 -2.80
N LYS A 163 -15.25 -11.30 -3.50
CA LYS A 163 -14.47 -12.05 -4.49
C LYS A 163 -14.34 -11.23 -5.77
N ASN A 164 -13.37 -11.58 -6.62
CA ASN A 164 -13.26 -10.97 -7.96
C ASN A 164 -14.55 -11.10 -8.79
N GLU A 165 -15.27 -12.21 -8.65
CA GLU A 165 -16.58 -12.45 -9.30
C GLU A 165 -17.71 -11.60 -8.70
N ASP A 166 -17.56 -11.13 -7.47
CA ASP A 166 -18.53 -10.27 -6.76
C ASP A 166 -18.38 -8.78 -7.11
N ARG A 167 -17.77 -8.45 -8.26
CA ARG A 167 -17.54 -7.07 -8.73
C ARG A 167 -18.82 -6.21 -8.64
N GLU A 168 -19.97 -6.77 -9.01
CA GLU A 168 -21.25 -6.07 -8.96
C GLU A 168 -21.77 -5.88 -7.53
N LYS A 169 -21.49 -6.81 -6.62
CA LYS A 169 -21.84 -6.68 -5.20
C LYS A 169 -20.96 -5.65 -4.51
N LEU A 170 -19.66 -5.61 -4.83
CA LEU A 170 -18.77 -4.53 -4.42
C LEU A 170 -19.32 -3.19 -4.90
N ILE A 171 -19.67 -3.07 -6.18
CA ILE A 171 -20.29 -1.85 -6.73
C ILE A 171 -21.54 -1.46 -5.91
N ARG A 172 -22.45 -2.40 -5.63
CA ARG A 172 -23.66 -2.13 -4.82
C ARG A 172 -23.36 -1.70 -3.38
N ASP A 173 -22.46 -2.39 -2.69
CA ASP A 173 -22.13 -2.07 -1.29
C ASP A 173 -21.45 -0.70 -1.19
N ILE A 174 -20.72 -0.31 -2.24
CA ILE A 174 -20.13 1.01 -2.29
C ILE A 174 -21.14 2.09 -2.74
N GLU A 175 -22.07 1.80 -3.66
CA GLU A 175 -23.20 2.69 -4.02
C GLU A 175 -24.08 2.99 -2.80
N ASN A 176 -24.27 2.01 -1.92
CA ASN A 176 -25.01 2.15 -0.67
C ASN A 176 -24.23 2.86 0.45
N GLY A 177 -23.00 3.33 0.19
CA GLY A 177 -22.21 4.10 1.16
C GLY A 177 -21.63 3.27 2.30
N THR A 178 -21.38 1.98 2.08
CA THR A 178 -20.73 1.10 3.09
C THR A 178 -19.21 1.26 3.09
N ILE A 179 -18.64 1.68 1.96
CA ILE A 179 -17.20 1.87 1.70
C ILE A 179 -17.02 3.28 1.10
N PHE A 180 -16.00 4.03 1.51
CA PHE A 180 -15.83 5.42 1.06
C PHE A 180 -14.41 5.70 0.54
N TYR A 181 -13.88 4.89 -0.37
CA TYR A 181 -12.61 5.22 -1.01
C TYR A 181 -12.82 5.84 -2.40
N LYS A 182 -11.84 6.60 -2.91
CA LYS A 182 -11.94 7.20 -4.25
C LYS A 182 -11.21 6.40 -5.33
N PHE A 183 -10.18 5.61 -5.01
CA PHE A 183 -9.35 4.91 -6.01
C PHE A 183 -8.78 3.57 -5.48
N VAL A 184 -9.21 2.41 -5.95
CA VAL A 184 -8.71 1.10 -5.49
C VAL A 184 -7.97 0.41 -6.62
N ALA A 185 -6.66 0.20 -6.47
CA ALA A 185 -5.89 -0.62 -7.39
C ALA A 185 -6.38 -2.07 -7.29
N VAL A 186 -6.77 -2.65 -8.42
CA VAL A 186 -7.24 -4.03 -8.52
C VAL A 186 -6.54 -4.71 -9.68
N THR A 187 -6.56 -6.04 -9.74
CA THR A 187 -6.13 -6.75 -10.94
C THR A 187 -7.35 -7.35 -11.63
N PRO A 188 -7.67 -6.97 -12.88
CA PRO A 188 -7.04 -5.93 -13.71
C PRO A 188 -7.63 -4.52 -13.47
N GLY A 189 -6.78 -3.50 -13.32
CA GLY A 189 -7.10 -2.07 -13.47
C GLY A 189 -7.18 -1.23 -12.18
N LEU A 190 -7.86 -0.09 -12.29
CA LEU A 190 -8.06 0.86 -11.19
C LEU A 190 -9.55 1.19 -11.08
N VAL A 191 -10.13 0.90 -9.92
CA VAL A 191 -11.52 1.20 -9.61
C VAL A 191 -11.61 2.60 -9.00
N ILE A 192 -12.46 3.46 -9.55
CA ILE A 192 -12.52 4.89 -9.23
C ILE A 192 -13.93 5.28 -8.81
N TYR A 193 -14.08 6.01 -7.71
CA TYR A 193 -15.33 6.64 -7.30
C TYR A 193 -15.32 8.11 -7.61
N LYS A 194 -16.31 8.55 -8.39
CA LYS A 194 -16.49 9.96 -8.66
C LYS A 194 -17.94 10.31 -8.87
N ASN A 195 -18.40 11.38 -8.22
CA ASN A 195 -19.75 11.94 -8.37
C ASN A 195 -20.85 10.88 -8.17
N GLY A 196 -20.70 10.02 -7.15
CA GLY A 196 -21.67 8.96 -6.86
C GLY A 196 -21.60 7.76 -7.80
N LYS A 197 -20.69 7.72 -8.78
CA LYS A 197 -20.55 6.63 -9.74
C LYS A 197 -19.17 5.99 -9.67
N TRP A 198 -19.14 4.66 -9.77
CA TRP A 198 -17.92 3.90 -9.87
C TRP A 198 -17.55 3.60 -11.32
N SER A 199 -16.26 3.67 -11.66
CA SER A 199 -15.73 3.31 -12.97
C SER A 199 -14.46 2.47 -12.83
N LEU A 200 -14.24 1.56 -13.79
CA LEU A 200 -12.98 0.83 -13.93
C LEU A 200 -12.20 1.46 -15.08
N ILE A 201 -10.95 1.83 -14.82
CA ILE A 201 -9.97 2.20 -15.85
C ILE A 201 -8.92 1.10 -15.94
N ASP A 202 -8.73 0.58 -17.14
CA ASP A 202 -7.77 -0.48 -17.47
C ASP A 202 -7.03 -0.10 -18.77
N ALA A 203 -6.28 -1.04 -19.36
CA ALA A 203 -5.57 -0.78 -20.61
C ALA A 203 -6.50 -0.39 -21.78
N SER A 204 -7.72 -0.94 -21.84
CA SER A 204 -8.69 -0.58 -22.88
C SER A 204 -9.22 0.85 -22.75
N LYS A 205 -9.07 1.45 -21.55
CA LYS A 205 -9.55 2.79 -21.20
C LYS A 205 -8.43 3.78 -20.95
N GLY A 206 -7.21 3.46 -21.38
CA GLY A 206 -6.11 4.43 -21.51
C GLY A 206 -4.95 4.27 -20.53
N LEU A 207 -4.94 3.24 -19.67
CA LEU A 207 -3.71 2.86 -18.96
C LEU A 207 -2.72 2.16 -19.90
N ASP A 208 -1.41 2.33 -19.69
CA ASP A 208 -0.41 1.59 -20.47
C ASP A 208 -0.44 0.07 -20.22
N ASN A 209 -1.00 -0.35 -19.08
CA ASN A 209 -1.22 -1.74 -18.72
C ASN A 209 -2.31 -1.84 -17.63
N SER A 210 -3.06 -2.94 -17.60
CA SER A 210 -4.08 -3.19 -16.59
C SER A 210 -3.52 -3.71 -15.26
N ASP A 211 -2.26 -4.12 -15.21
CA ASP A 211 -1.59 -4.52 -13.97
C ASP A 211 -1.09 -3.28 -13.22
N VAL A 212 -1.92 -2.76 -12.32
CA VAL A 212 -1.64 -1.57 -11.50
C VAL A 212 -0.84 -1.98 -10.27
N VAL A 213 0.38 -1.45 -10.16
CA VAL A 213 1.34 -1.79 -9.11
C VAL A 213 1.33 -0.78 -7.97
N THR A 214 1.08 0.49 -8.29
CA THR A 214 1.13 1.57 -7.29
C THR A 214 0.30 2.76 -7.74
N ILE A 215 -0.27 3.48 -6.78
CA ILE A 215 -0.98 4.74 -7.02
C ILE A 215 -0.48 5.81 -6.07
N ALA A 216 -0.45 7.06 -6.53
CA ALA A 216 -0.31 8.26 -5.72
C ALA A 216 -1.25 9.34 -6.27
N ALA A 217 -1.61 10.33 -5.46
CA ALA A 217 -2.49 11.41 -5.88
C ALA A 217 -2.09 12.74 -5.25
N ASP A 218 -2.47 13.84 -5.90
CA ASP A 218 -2.54 15.18 -5.32
C ASP A 218 -3.87 15.84 -5.70
N ASP A 219 -4.00 17.15 -5.44
CA ASP A 219 -5.24 17.90 -5.68
C ASP A 219 -5.65 17.98 -7.16
N SER A 220 -4.72 17.72 -8.09
CA SER A 220 -4.91 17.86 -9.54
C SER A 220 -4.70 16.58 -10.33
N HIS A 221 -3.92 15.63 -9.82
CA HIS A 221 -3.44 14.48 -10.59
C HIS A 221 -3.53 13.18 -9.81
N LEU A 222 -3.84 12.11 -10.55
CA LEU A 222 -3.71 10.74 -10.12
C LEU A 222 -2.56 10.09 -10.90
N TYR A 223 -1.54 9.64 -10.17
CA TYR A 223 -0.37 8.97 -10.71
C TYR A 223 -0.56 7.47 -10.56
N VAL A 224 -0.58 6.75 -11.68
CA VAL A 224 -0.82 5.30 -11.73
C VAL A 224 0.41 4.62 -12.30
N GLY A 225 1.12 3.90 -11.44
CA GLY A 225 2.22 3.03 -11.84
C GLY A 225 1.69 1.65 -12.22
N THR A 226 1.97 1.23 -13.45
CA THR A 226 1.58 -0.07 -13.99
C THR A 226 2.82 -0.91 -14.26
N ALA A 227 2.64 -2.21 -14.56
CA ALA A 227 3.76 -3.08 -14.94
C ALA A 227 4.56 -2.58 -16.17
N ARG A 228 4.01 -1.67 -16.99
CA ARG A 228 4.67 -1.16 -18.21
C ARG A 228 5.07 0.31 -18.16
N GLY A 229 4.64 1.08 -17.16
CA GLY A 229 4.95 2.50 -17.13
C GLY A 229 4.10 3.29 -16.15
N ILE A 230 4.25 4.61 -16.21
CA ILE A 230 3.51 5.56 -15.40
C ILE A 230 2.45 6.28 -16.25
N ASN A 231 1.24 6.37 -15.70
CA ASN A 231 0.13 7.11 -16.28
C ASN A 231 -0.18 8.27 -15.34
N VAL A 232 -0.34 9.47 -15.89
CA VAL A 232 -0.79 10.64 -15.12
C VAL A 232 -2.17 11.02 -15.63
N LEU A 233 -3.16 10.94 -14.75
CA LEU A 233 -4.53 11.30 -15.06
C LEU A 233 -4.87 12.60 -14.36
N ASP A 234 -5.67 13.44 -15.00
CA ASP A 234 -6.36 14.52 -14.31
C ASP A 234 -7.30 13.92 -13.25
N ILE A 235 -7.18 14.33 -11.98
CA ILE A 235 -7.96 13.66 -10.91
C ILE A 235 -9.46 13.91 -11.03
N ASN A 236 -9.85 14.98 -11.72
CA ASN A 236 -11.24 15.34 -11.92
C ASN A 236 -11.81 14.69 -13.18
N THR A 237 -11.15 14.80 -14.32
CA THR A 237 -11.70 14.29 -15.58
C THR A 237 -11.28 12.86 -15.88
N LEU A 238 -10.29 12.33 -15.17
CA LEU A 238 -9.64 11.04 -15.39
C LEU A 238 -9.00 10.90 -16.78
N LYS A 239 -8.90 12.01 -17.52
CA LYS A 239 -8.21 12.06 -18.81
C LYS A 239 -6.71 12.00 -18.59
N ARG A 240 -6.03 11.24 -19.45
CA ARG A 240 -4.57 11.14 -19.46
C ARG A 240 -3.94 12.50 -19.79
N LYS A 241 -2.87 12.83 -19.09
CA LYS A 241 -1.96 13.93 -19.39
C LYS A 241 -0.65 13.36 -19.89
N ASP A 242 -0.09 14.02 -20.89
CA ASP A 242 1.19 13.62 -21.47
C ASP A 242 2.31 13.94 -20.48
N VAL A 243 3.20 12.97 -20.31
CA VAL A 243 4.40 13.11 -19.49
C VAL A 243 5.57 13.31 -20.43
N ASN A 244 6.50 14.19 -20.06
CA ASN A 244 7.78 14.34 -20.75
C ASN A 244 8.38 12.96 -21.05
N ILE A 245 8.72 12.73 -22.32
CA ILE A 245 9.11 11.39 -22.80
C ILE A 245 10.39 10.85 -22.14
N HIS A 246 11.35 11.71 -21.79
CA HIS A 246 12.57 11.30 -21.10
C HIS A 246 12.31 10.90 -19.65
N ILE A 247 11.39 11.60 -18.99
CA ILE A 247 10.93 11.24 -17.64
C ILE A 247 10.14 9.92 -17.71
N TYR A 248 9.17 9.81 -18.61
CA TYR A 248 8.40 8.58 -18.80
C TYR A 248 9.31 7.34 -18.98
N ARG A 249 10.31 7.44 -19.86
CA ARG A 249 11.30 6.35 -20.08
C ARG A 249 12.14 6.04 -18.84
N SER A 250 12.51 7.05 -18.07
CA SER A 250 13.26 6.87 -16.82
C SER A 250 12.44 6.18 -15.72
N LEU A 251 11.12 6.34 -15.76
CA LEU A 251 10.18 5.84 -14.75
C LEU A 251 9.48 4.54 -15.13
N MET A 252 9.96 3.82 -16.15
CA MET A 252 9.39 2.53 -16.53
C MET A 252 9.44 1.52 -15.36
N VAL A 253 8.39 0.71 -15.28
CA VAL A 253 8.20 -0.35 -14.26
C VAL A 253 8.32 0.21 -12.82
N PRO A 254 7.50 1.20 -12.44
CA PRO A 254 7.51 1.75 -11.10
C PRO A 254 7.09 0.68 -10.08
N LYS A 255 7.85 0.58 -8.99
CA LYS A 255 7.52 -0.25 -7.82
C LYS A 255 6.74 0.55 -6.78
N ARG A 256 7.01 1.85 -6.65
CA ARG A 256 6.29 2.73 -5.74
C ARG A 256 6.25 4.15 -6.28
N LEU A 257 5.10 4.79 -6.17
CA LEU A 257 4.92 6.23 -6.38
C LEU A 257 4.52 6.88 -5.06
N ILE A 258 5.07 8.06 -4.80
CA ILE A 258 4.71 8.90 -3.65
C ILE A 258 4.62 10.35 -4.16
N SER A 259 3.48 10.99 -3.95
CA SER A 259 3.26 12.39 -4.30
C SER A 259 3.33 13.23 -3.03
N ASP A 260 4.16 14.27 -3.03
CA ASP A 260 4.11 15.33 -2.02
C ASP A 260 3.59 16.64 -2.65
N ARG A 261 3.82 17.81 -2.05
CA ARG A 261 3.35 19.09 -2.61
C ARG A 261 4.04 19.44 -3.95
N GLU A 262 5.36 19.31 -4.00
CA GLU A 262 6.21 19.85 -5.08
C GLU A 262 6.73 18.75 -6.02
N TYR A 263 6.85 17.53 -5.51
CA TYR A 263 7.54 16.43 -6.17
C TYR A 263 6.65 15.19 -6.32
N LEU A 264 6.92 14.47 -7.39
CA LEU A 264 6.63 13.05 -7.50
C LEU A 264 7.91 12.27 -7.25
N TRP A 265 7.85 11.34 -6.31
CA TRP A 265 8.89 10.37 -6.05
C TRP A 265 8.49 9.05 -6.71
N ALA A 266 9.42 8.50 -7.49
CA ALA A 266 9.23 7.25 -8.18
C ALA A 266 10.38 6.31 -7.86
N LEU A 267 10.05 5.12 -7.38
CA LEU A 267 11.01 4.07 -7.08
C LEU A 267 10.85 2.97 -8.11
N ASN A 268 11.94 2.59 -8.77
CA ASN A 268 11.99 1.43 -9.66
C ASN A 268 13.32 0.68 -9.46
N HIS A 269 13.60 -0.30 -10.31
CA HIS A 269 14.81 -1.11 -10.24
C HIS A 269 16.12 -0.32 -10.47
N ARG A 270 16.05 0.91 -10.99
CA ARG A 270 17.21 1.80 -11.22
C ARG A 270 17.49 2.73 -10.04
N GLY A 271 16.56 2.85 -9.09
CA GLY A 271 16.74 3.65 -7.88
C GLY A 271 15.54 4.53 -7.56
N VAL A 272 15.82 5.62 -6.82
CA VAL A 272 14.84 6.61 -6.37
C VAL A 272 14.98 7.87 -7.21
N PHE A 273 13.90 8.24 -7.90
CA PHE A 273 13.82 9.45 -8.70
C PHE A 273 12.94 10.47 -7.98
N ARG A 274 13.41 11.72 -7.94
CA ARG A 274 12.63 12.88 -7.49
C ARG A 274 12.42 13.81 -8.68
N ILE A 275 11.16 14.05 -9.03
CA ILE A 275 10.78 14.85 -10.19
C ILE A 275 9.90 15.99 -9.72
N THR A 276 10.23 17.23 -10.07
CA THR A 276 9.30 18.34 -9.81
C THR A 276 8.05 18.14 -10.65
N LYS A 277 6.88 18.38 -10.06
CA LYS A 277 5.61 18.20 -10.79
C LYS A 277 5.51 19.09 -12.02
N ARG A 278 6.18 20.24 -12.02
CA ARG A 278 6.36 21.10 -13.18
C ARG A 278 7.08 20.36 -14.32
N ASN A 279 8.21 19.73 -14.04
CA ASN A 279 9.03 19.09 -15.07
C ASN A 279 8.37 17.85 -15.67
N LEU A 280 7.41 17.22 -14.98
CA LEU A 280 6.63 16.10 -15.53
C LEU A 280 5.96 16.44 -16.86
N PHE A 281 5.59 17.70 -17.08
CA PHE A 281 4.78 18.12 -18.23
C PHE A 281 5.53 19.06 -19.20
N LEU A 282 6.74 19.50 -18.86
CA LEU A 282 7.53 20.34 -19.76
C LEU A 282 8.05 19.49 -20.93
N SER A 283 7.91 19.98 -22.16
CA SER A 283 8.56 19.35 -23.31
C SER A 283 10.09 19.35 -23.14
N PRO A 284 10.80 18.35 -23.69
CA PRO A 284 12.26 18.41 -23.77
C PRO A 284 12.67 19.69 -24.53
N GLN A 285 13.66 20.42 -24.01
CA GLN A 285 14.38 21.43 -24.80
C GLN A 285 15.40 20.73 -25.69
#